data_AF-A0A7R9RHR2-F1
#
_entry.id   AF-A0A7R9RHR2-F1
#
_cell.length_a   1.000
_cell.length_b   1.000
_cell.length_c   1.000
_cell.angle_alpha   90.00
_cell.angle_beta   90.00
_cell.angle_gamma   90.00
#
_symmetry.space_group_name_H-M   'P 1'
#
loop_
_entity.id
_entity.type
_entity.pdbx_description
1 polymer ?
#
loop_
_entity_poly.entity_id
_entity_poly.type
_entity_poly.pdbx_seq_one_letter_code
_entity_poly.pdbx_strand_id
1 'polypeptide(L)'
;GKIKYIDFTSLYPWTSKCCECPVGHPLLILKDFKPLEHCFGFMKCGVLPPNDLFHPVLPVGHSEGLFFPLCRTCVEGEVEACDHSQ
;
A
#
# COMPACT_ATOMS: atom_id res chain seq x y z
N GLY A 1 -29.54 -1.31 -11.03
CA GLY A 1 -29.39 -2.09 -9.79
C GLY A 1 -29.41 -1.16 -8.60
N LYS A 2 -29.81 -1.62 -7.41
CA LYS A 2 -29.70 -0.84 -6.16
C LYS A 2 -28.27 -0.98 -5.63
N ILE A 3 -27.56 0.14 -5.49
CA ILE A 3 -26.24 0.17 -4.86
C ILE A 3 -26.45 0.03 -3.34
N LYS A 4 -25.73 -0.89 -2.71
CA LYS A 4 -25.69 -1.02 -1.25
C LYS A 4 -24.34 -0.52 -0.77
N TYR A 5 -24.34 0.35 0.24
CA TYR A 5 -23.13 0.90 0.86
C TYR A 5 -22.95 0.29 2.25
N ILE A 6 -21.73 -0.11 2.57
CA ILE A 6 -21.36 -0.57 3.91
C ILE A 6 -20.59 0.57 4.57
N ASP A 7 -21.08 1.06 5.69
CA ASP A 7 -20.40 2.06 6.51
C ASP A 7 -19.78 1.41 7.75
N PHE A 8 -18.54 1.75 8.04
CA PHE A 8 -17.86 1.30 9.25
C PHE A 8 -17.83 2.43 10.27
N THR A 9 -18.74 2.39 11.24
CA THR A 9 -18.80 3.40 12.31
C THR A 9 -17.54 3.34 13.17
N SER A 10 -16.83 4.46 13.28
CA SER A 10 -15.65 4.63 14.15
C SER A 10 -14.45 3.73 13.81
N LEU A 11 -14.24 3.37 12.54
CA LEU A 11 -13.08 2.58 12.11
C LEU A 11 -11.75 3.16 12.62
N TYR A 12 -11.47 4.44 12.33
CA TYR A 12 -10.22 5.08 12.75
C TYR A 12 -10.04 5.15 14.28
N PRO A 13 -11.01 5.65 15.09
CA PRO A 13 -10.89 5.59 16.55
C PRO A 13 -10.67 4.19 17.11
N TRP A 14 -11.37 3.19 16.56
CA TRP A 14 -11.21 1.80 16.99
C TRP A 14 -9.80 1.30 16.67
N THR A 15 -9.31 1.48 15.44
CA THR A 15 -7.95 1.11 15.03
C THR A 15 -6.90 1.79 15.90
N SER A 16 -7.01 3.10 16.14
CA SER A 16 -6.06 3.83 16.99
C SER A 16 -6.05 3.36 18.45
N LYS A 17 -7.16 2.80 18.95
CA LYS A 17 -7.29 2.30 20.32
C LYS A 17 -6.83 0.84 20.44
N CYS A 18 -7.11 0.03 19.43
CA CYS A 18 -7.02 -1.43 19.51
C CYS A 18 -5.85 -2.03 18.73
N CYS A 19 -5.30 -1.32 17.74
CA CYS A 19 -4.16 -1.79 16.96
C CYS A 19 -2.85 -1.26 17.54
N GLU A 20 -1.77 -2.00 17.28
CA GLU A 20 -0.44 -1.60 17.68
C GLU A 20 0.04 -0.39 16.85
N CYS A 21 0.56 0.62 17.53
CA CYS A 21 1.17 1.79 16.92
C CYS A 21 2.62 1.92 17.43
N PRO A 22 3.60 2.25 16.56
CA PRO A 22 4.97 2.50 17.02
C PRO A 22 4.97 3.76 17.91
N VAL A 23 5.48 3.61 19.14
CA VAL A 23 5.57 4.70 20.14
C VAL A 23 6.99 4.85 20.66
N GLY A 24 7.32 6.04 21.16
CA GLY A 24 8.63 6.34 21.75
C GLY A 24 9.66 6.82 20.74
N HIS A 25 10.94 6.77 21.12
CA HIS A 25 12.05 7.22 20.27
C HIS A 25 12.33 6.18 19.17
N PRO A 26 12.44 6.58 17.90
CA PRO A 26 12.64 5.65 16.80
C PRO A 26 14.04 5.00 16.85
N LEU A 27 14.10 3.71 16.55
CA LEU A 27 15.36 3.02 16.27
C LEU A 27 15.63 3.05 14.76
N LEU A 28 16.74 3.67 14.37
CA LEU A 28 17.16 3.74 12.98
C LEU A 28 17.97 2.50 12.60
N ILE A 29 17.41 1.65 11.74
CA ILE A 29 18.07 0.47 11.17
C ILE A 29 18.42 0.77 9.71
N LEU A 30 19.71 0.80 9.39
CA LEU A 30 20.20 1.12 8.04
C LEU A 30 20.90 -0.07 7.34
N LYS A 31 21.24 -1.11 8.09
CA LYS A 31 21.94 -2.33 7.62
C LYS A 31 21.55 -3.53 8.48
N ASP A 32 21.90 -4.73 8.02
CA ASP A 32 21.69 -5.99 8.75
C ASP A 32 20.22 -6.20 9.14
N PHE A 33 19.31 -5.99 8.18
CA PHE A 33 17.88 -6.12 8.38
C PHE A 33 17.51 -7.55 8.80
N LYS A 34 16.68 -7.64 9.84
CA LYS A 34 16.03 -8.90 10.22
C LYS A 34 14.97 -9.28 9.18
N PRO A 35 14.52 -10.55 9.15
CA PRO A 35 13.35 -10.93 8.36
C PRO A 35 12.15 -10.01 8.68
N LEU A 36 11.34 -9.67 7.67
CA LEU A 36 10.27 -8.67 7.76
C LEU A 36 9.27 -8.91 8.90
N GLU A 37 8.97 -10.17 9.19
CA GLU A 37 8.10 -10.60 10.30
C GLU A 37 8.59 -10.17 11.69
N HIS A 38 9.87 -9.82 11.81
CA HIS A 38 10.49 -9.31 13.04
C HIS A 38 10.65 -7.78 13.04
N CYS A 39 10.17 -7.09 12.01
CA CYS A 39 10.24 -5.64 11.89
C CYS A 39 8.87 -5.02 12.19
N PHE A 40 8.84 -4.01 13.05
CA PHE A 40 7.64 -3.24 13.36
C PHE A 40 7.94 -1.74 13.26
N GLY A 41 7.05 -0.98 12.61
CA GLY A 41 7.18 0.46 12.38
C GLY A 41 7.27 0.83 10.90
N PHE A 42 7.98 1.91 10.60
CA PHE A 42 8.11 2.43 9.23
C PHE A 42 9.30 1.79 8.51
N MET A 43 9.09 1.40 7.26
CA MET A 43 10.12 0.84 6.39
C MET A 43 10.12 1.55 5.05
N LYS A 44 11.32 1.87 4.56
CA LYS A 44 11.53 2.27 3.17
C LYS A 44 11.99 1.05 2.39
N CYS A 45 11.17 0.56 1.48
CA CYS A 45 11.47 -0.60 0.65
C CYS A 45 10.96 -0.40 -0.78
N GLY A 46 11.53 -1.16 -1.72
CA GLY A 46 10.94 -1.38 -3.03
C GLY A 46 10.00 -2.57 -2.96
N VAL A 47 8.81 -2.45 -3.55
CA VAL A 47 7.81 -3.51 -3.59
C VAL A 47 7.69 -3.98 -5.03
N LEU A 48 7.82 -5.29 -5.26
CA LEU A 48 7.49 -5.88 -6.55
C LEU A 48 5.96 -5.83 -6.73
N PRO A 49 5.45 -5.41 -7.89
CA PRO A 49 4.01 -5.29 -8.09
C PRO A 49 3.33 -6.65 -7.89
N PRO A 50 2.29 -6.75 -7.04
CA PRO A 50 1.57 -7.98 -6.85
C PRO A 50 0.78 -8.32 -8.11
N ASN A 51 0.94 -9.55 -8.61
CA ASN A 51 0.14 -10.07 -9.71
C ASN A 51 -1.26 -10.47 -9.22
N ASP A 52 -2.23 -10.51 -10.14
CA ASP A 52 -3.55 -11.12 -9.93
C ASP A 52 -4.36 -10.55 -8.75
N LEU A 53 -4.12 -9.29 -8.39
CA LEU A 53 -4.91 -8.61 -7.37
C LEU A 53 -6.25 -8.18 -7.97
N PHE A 54 -7.37 -8.64 -7.39
CA PHE A 54 -8.70 -8.18 -7.80
C PHE A 54 -8.92 -6.69 -7.51
N HIS A 55 -8.29 -6.19 -6.45
CA HIS A 55 -8.30 -4.79 -6.08
C HIS A 55 -6.86 -4.29 -5.92
N PRO A 56 -6.39 -3.35 -6.73
CA PRO A 56 -5.06 -2.77 -6.56
C PRO A 56 -5.00 -2.01 -5.24
N VAL A 57 -3.95 -2.26 -4.45
CA VAL A 57 -3.78 -1.68 -3.10
C VAL A 57 -2.56 -0.77 -2.99
N LEU A 58 -1.64 -0.83 -3.95
CA LEU A 58 -0.42 -0.02 -3.92
C LEU A 58 -0.68 1.33 -4.61
N PRO A 59 -0.54 2.44 -3.88
CA PRO A 59 -0.72 3.76 -4.47
C PRO A 59 0.51 4.16 -5.30
N VAL A 60 0.25 4.81 -6.44
CA VAL A 60 1.24 5.45 -7.30
C VAL A 60 0.81 6.90 -7.50
N GLY A 61 1.65 7.84 -7.07
CA GLY A 61 1.48 9.24 -7.42
C GLY A 61 1.87 9.45 -8.89
N HIS A 62 0.95 9.94 -9.71
CA HIS A 62 1.20 10.27 -11.10
C HIS A 62 0.45 11.55 -11.46
N SER A 63 1.08 12.45 -12.22
CA SER A 63 0.60 13.81 -12.50
C SER A 63 0.16 14.57 -11.23
N GLU A 64 -1.14 14.83 -11.07
CA GLU A 64 -1.75 15.51 -9.92
C GLU A 64 -2.60 14.57 -9.05
N GLY A 65 -2.54 13.26 -9.31
CA GLY A 65 -3.42 12.26 -8.72
C GLY A 65 -2.71 11.11 -8.00
N LEU A 66 -3.47 10.44 -7.14
CA LEU A 66 -3.10 9.17 -6.53
C LEU A 66 -3.85 8.05 -7.25
N PHE A 67 -3.11 7.18 -7.91
CA PHE A 67 -3.65 6.03 -8.62
C PHE A 67 -3.38 4.77 -7.83
N PHE A 68 -4.23 3.76 -7.99
CA PHE A 68 -3.97 2.40 -7.49
C PHE A 68 -3.93 1.47 -8.69
N PRO A 69 -2.81 1.40 -9.43
CA PRO A 69 -2.72 0.52 -10.58
C PRO A 69 -2.16 -0.85 -10.24
N LEU A 70 -2.39 -1.82 -11.14
CA LEU A 70 -1.69 -3.10 -11.11
C LEU A 70 -0.30 -3.02 -11.76
N CYS A 71 -0.10 -2.09 -12.70
CA CYS A 71 1.18 -1.86 -13.36
C CYS A 71 1.53 -0.37 -13.35
N ARG A 72 2.67 -0.03 -12.75
CA ARG A 72 3.17 1.34 -12.68
C ARG A 72 3.49 1.90 -14.07
N THR A 73 4.18 1.11 -14.91
CA THR A 73 4.61 1.52 -16.26
C THR A 73 3.41 1.88 -17.13
N CYS A 74 2.29 1.16 -16.99
CA CYS A 74 1.06 1.48 -17.73
C CYS A 74 0.45 2.81 -17.32
N VAL A 75 0.50 3.18 -16.04
CA VAL A 75 0.02 4.51 -15.59
C VAL A 75 0.92 5.61 -16.09
N GLU A 76 2.24 5.43 -16.03
CA GLU A 76 3.21 6.43 -16.51
C GLU A 76 3.16 6.59 -18.04
N GLY A 77 2.87 5.52 -18.78
CA GLY A 77 2.77 5.53 -20.24
C GLY A 77 1.35 5.76 -20.78
N GLU A 78 0.36 5.98 -19.91
CA GLU A 78 -1.07 6.11 -20.29
C GLU A 78 -1.56 4.97 -21.20
N VAL A 79 -1.17 3.74 -20.88
CA VAL A 79 -1.46 2.53 -21.67
C VAL A 79 -2.67 1.78 -21.10
N GLU A 80 -3.66 1.48 -21.95
CA GLU A 80 -4.88 0.77 -21.53
C GLU A 80 -4.70 -0.76 -21.43
N ALA A 81 -3.89 -1.35 -22.30
CA ALA A 81 -3.64 -2.80 -22.34
C ALA A 81 -2.21 -3.10 -21.93
N CYS A 82 -2.04 -3.79 -20.80
CA CYS A 82 -0.72 -4.16 -20.29
C CYS A 82 -0.24 -5.45 -20.96
N ASP A 83 0.87 -5.37 -21.70
CA ASP A 83 1.61 -6.50 -22.26
C ASP A 83 2.95 -6.76 -21.54
N HIS A 84 3.25 -5.97 -20.50
CA HIS A 84 4.45 -6.11 -19.70
C HIS A 84 4.49 -7.49 -19.03
N SER A 85 5.43 -8.32 -19.47
CA SER A 85 5.96 -9.41 -18.66
C SER A 85 6.87 -8.81 -17.59
N GLN A 86 6.92 -9.48 -16.43
CA GLN A 86 7.66 -9.04 -15.24
C GLN A 86 9.09 -8.56 -15.52
#